data_AF-A0AAN7EKC9-F1
#
_entry.id   AF-A0AAN7EKC9-F1
#
_cell.length_a   1.000
_cell.length_b   1.000
_cell.length_c   1.000
_cell.angle_alpha   90.00
_cell.angle_beta   90.00
_cell.angle_gamma   90.00
#
_symmetry.space_group_name_H-M   'P 1'
#
loop_
_entity.id
_entity.type
_entity.pdbx_description
1 polymer ?
#
loop_
_entity_poly.entity_id
_entity_poly.type
_entity_poly.pdbx_seq_one_letter_code
_entity_poly.pdbx_strand_id
1 'polypeptide(L)'
;MNMDEASEEVAVQLAAQGVIGKRVDEMESGFIMALDYMIELAEKDQDDKRKSLLEVIKETVLSHLTKKCPPHVQVVGLLCRTPQKESRHELLHRVAAGGGAFKSENGTKVHIPGANLNDIANQADDLLETMETRPVVPDRKLLARLVLIREEARNMMGGGIMDERNHRGLSTLPLPEVNFLTKLVALKPGKTVHEMIKNVMQGKDEGADNTDSDEENSTGARVSSGFAGWESVTGKKPLPVRPGMFLETVSKVLGGIYAGNDSGITAQHLEWVHQKTLQVLQEIAF
;
A
#
# COMPACT_ATOMS: atom_id res chain seq x y z
N MET A 1 0.09 -28.48 40.90
CA MET A 1 1.17 -27.91 40.06
C MET A 1 0.66 -26.58 39.59
N ASN A 2 1.10 -25.48 40.21
CA ASN A 2 0.75 -24.14 39.74
C ASN A 2 1.75 -23.80 38.64
N MET A 3 1.31 -23.85 37.38
CA MET A 3 2.08 -23.30 36.28
C MET A 3 2.09 -21.78 36.42
N ASP A 4 3.27 -21.19 36.25
CA ASP A 4 3.46 -19.74 36.17
C ASP A 4 2.65 -19.18 34.97
N GLU A 5 2.09 -17.98 35.05
CA GLU A 5 1.24 -17.40 33.97
C GLU A 5 1.95 -17.42 32.60
N ALA A 6 3.26 -17.13 32.59
CA ALA A 6 4.10 -17.20 31.39
C ALA A 6 4.23 -18.64 30.82
N SER A 7 4.13 -19.66 31.68
CA SER A 7 4.15 -21.06 31.28
C SER A 7 2.80 -21.50 30.68
N GLU A 8 1.70 -20.91 31.14
CA GLU A 8 0.36 -21.13 30.61
C GLU A 8 0.21 -20.54 29.20
N GLU A 9 0.66 -19.31 28.97
CA GLU A 9 0.68 -18.69 27.63
C GLU A 9 1.50 -19.51 26.62
N VAL A 10 2.70 -19.97 27.02
CA VAL A 10 3.56 -20.80 26.16
C VAL A 10 2.92 -22.15 25.84
N ALA A 11 2.25 -22.77 26.82
CA ALA A 11 1.55 -24.04 26.61
C ALA A 11 0.35 -23.88 25.65
N VAL A 12 -0.41 -22.79 25.80
CA VAL A 12 -1.51 -22.43 24.89
C VAL A 12 -0.97 -22.20 23.48
N GLN A 13 0.12 -21.48 23.32
CA GLN A 13 0.72 -21.21 22.01
C GLN A 13 1.20 -22.49 21.32
N LEU A 14 1.83 -23.41 22.07
CA LEU A 14 2.25 -24.73 21.56
C LEU A 14 1.06 -25.59 21.15
N ALA A 15 0.01 -25.63 21.96
CA ALA A 15 -1.22 -26.36 21.65
C ALA A 15 -1.91 -25.80 20.41
N ALA A 16 -2.05 -24.47 20.33
CA ALA A 16 -2.60 -23.77 19.19
C ALA A 16 -1.79 -24.10 17.92
N GLN A 17 -0.46 -24.00 17.96
CA GLN A 17 0.40 -24.30 16.81
C GLN A 17 0.27 -25.75 16.33
N GLY A 18 0.14 -26.71 17.25
CA GLY A 18 -0.03 -28.12 16.92
C GLY A 18 -1.37 -28.48 16.28
N VAL A 19 -2.45 -27.79 16.67
CA VAL A 19 -3.80 -28.00 16.12
C VAL A 19 -3.99 -27.22 14.81
N ILE A 20 -3.61 -25.95 14.80
CA ILE A 20 -3.74 -25.05 13.65
C ILE A 20 -2.87 -25.54 12.49
N GLY A 21 -1.65 -25.99 12.76
CA GLY A 21 -0.76 -26.49 11.71
C GLY A 21 -1.31 -27.71 10.94
N LYS A 22 -2.20 -28.49 11.56
CA LYS A 22 -2.84 -29.66 10.92
C LYS A 22 -4.09 -29.33 10.13
N ARG A 23 -4.76 -28.20 10.44
CA ARG A 23 -6.09 -27.86 9.91
C ARG A 23 -6.14 -26.55 9.14
N VAL A 24 -5.05 -25.79 9.04
CA VAL A 24 -5.03 -24.51 8.30
C VAL A 24 -5.53 -24.64 6.88
N ASP A 25 -5.23 -25.75 6.19
CA ASP A 25 -5.64 -25.94 4.80
C ASP A 25 -7.15 -26.21 4.66
N GLU A 26 -7.81 -26.56 5.77
CA GLU A 26 -9.26 -26.76 5.87
C GLU A 26 -9.97 -25.51 6.41
N MET A 27 -9.23 -24.45 6.77
CA MET A 27 -9.81 -23.24 7.33
C MET A 27 -10.38 -22.36 6.22
N GLU A 28 -11.69 -22.14 6.28
CA GLU A 28 -12.42 -21.30 5.34
C GLU A 28 -11.98 -19.83 5.39
N SER A 29 -12.15 -19.12 4.27
CA SER A 29 -11.81 -17.69 4.14
C SER A 29 -12.50 -16.77 5.16
N GLY A 30 -13.62 -17.22 5.75
CA GLY A 30 -14.36 -16.49 6.79
C GLY A 30 -13.82 -16.67 8.21
N PHE A 31 -12.86 -17.58 8.45
CA PHE A 31 -12.43 -17.92 9.80
C PHE A 31 -11.78 -16.74 10.55
N ILE A 32 -10.93 -15.96 9.88
CA ILE A 32 -10.32 -14.76 10.49
C ILE A 32 -11.38 -13.73 10.84
N MET A 33 -12.37 -13.53 9.97
CA MET A 33 -13.49 -12.60 10.22
C MET A 33 -14.34 -13.06 11.42
N ALA A 34 -14.55 -14.36 11.57
CA ALA A 34 -15.23 -14.91 12.74
C ALA A 34 -14.40 -14.74 14.02
N LEU A 35 -13.07 -14.92 13.96
CA LEU A 35 -12.20 -14.62 15.09
C LEU A 35 -12.27 -13.14 15.49
N ASP A 36 -12.21 -12.23 14.52
CA ASP A 36 -12.32 -10.80 14.77
C ASP A 36 -13.64 -10.44 15.46
N TYR A 37 -14.75 -11.01 14.97
CA TYR A 37 -16.05 -10.85 15.61
C TYR A 37 -16.09 -11.39 17.04
N MET A 38 -15.47 -12.55 17.29
CA MET A 38 -15.41 -13.14 18.63
C MET A 38 -14.52 -12.33 19.59
N ILE A 39 -13.45 -11.71 19.10
CA ILE A 39 -12.59 -10.81 19.88
C ILE A 39 -13.38 -9.56 20.26
N GLU A 40 -14.07 -8.93 19.31
CA GLU A 40 -14.94 -7.78 19.58
C GLU A 40 -16.05 -8.10 20.60
N LEU A 41 -16.62 -9.29 20.52
CA LEU A 41 -17.63 -9.75 21.48
C LEU A 41 -17.03 -9.92 22.87
N ALA A 42 -15.86 -10.55 22.99
CA ALA A 42 -15.16 -10.70 24.26
C ALA A 42 -14.78 -9.35 24.90
N GLU A 43 -14.43 -8.36 24.07
CA GLU A 43 -14.17 -6.99 24.53
C GLU A 43 -15.44 -6.29 25.05
N LYS A 44 -16.59 -6.49 24.38
CA LYS A 44 -17.89 -5.98 24.85
C LYS A 44 -18.33 -6.64 26.16
N ASP A 45 -18.05 -7.92 26.32
CA ASP A 45 -18.38 -8.70 27.51
C ASP A 45 -17.40 -8.48 28.68
N GLN A 46 -16.35 -7.67 28.48
CA GLN A 46 -15.23 -7.46 29.43
C GLN A 46 -14.57 -8.77 29.91
N ASP A 47 -14.50 -9.78 29.03
CA ASP A 47 -13.82 -11.04 29.29
C ASP A 47 -12.39 -11.00 28.75
N ASP A 48 -11.49 -10.41 29.54
CA ASP A 48 -10.08 -10.21 29.19
C ASP A 48 -9.35 -11.54 28.92
N LYS A 49 -9.73 -12.63 29.59
CA LYS A 49 -9.11 -13.95 29.40
C LYS A 49 -9.50 -14.56 28.07
N ARG A 50 -10.78 -14.45 27.70
CA ARG A 50 -11.25 -14.92 26.39
C ARG A 50 -10.66 -14.08 25.26
N LYS A 51 -10.54 -12.76 25.47
CA LYS A 51 -9.89 -11.85 24.52
C LYS A 51 -8.44 -12.25 24.27
N SER A 52 -7.62 -12.40 25.32
CA SER A 52 -6.20 -12.75 25.18
C SER A 52 -6.00 -14.10 24.49
N LEU A 53 -6.82 -15.11 24.83
CA LEU A 53 -6.76 -16.41 24.18
C LEU A 53 -7.06 -16.33 22.67
N LEU A 54 -8.10 -15.58 22.29
CA LEU A 54 -8.49 -15.41 20.89
C LEU A 54 -7.45 -14.61 20.10
N GLU A 55 -6.82 -13.61 20.72
CA GLU A 55 -5.72 -12.86 20.11
C GLU A 55 -4.51 -13.77 19.84
N VAL A 56 -4.12 -14.62 20.80
CA VAL A 56 -3.03 -15.60 20.63
C VAL A 56 -3.36 -16.60 19.52
N ILE A 57 -4.61 -17.08 19.45
CA ILE A 57 -5.06 -17.98 18.38
C ILE A 57 -4.97 -17.26 17.03
N LYS A 58 -5.50 -16.03 16.92
CA LYS A 58 -5.45 -15.22 15.71
C LYS A 58 -4.01 -15.01 15.23
N GLU A 59 -3.11 -14.63 16.12
CA GLU A 59 -1.69 -14.44 15.80
C GLU A 59 -1.05 -15.75 15.32
N THR A 60 -1.36 -16.87 15.97
CA THR A 60 -0.84 -18.19 15.60
C THR A 60 -1.30 -18.62 14.20
N VAL A 61 -2.58 -18.40 13.88
CA VAL A 61 -3.14 -18.68 12.54
C VAL A 61 -2.47 -17.80 11.49
N LEU A 62 -2.38 -16.49 11.73
CA LEU A 62 -1.74 -15.55 10.81
C LEU A 62 -0.25 -15.88 10.58
N SER A 63 0.47 -16.27 11.63
CA SER A 63 1.86 -16.71 11.53
C SER A 63 2.00 -17.96 10.67
N HIS A 64 1.11 -18.93 10.82
CA HIS A 64 1.13 -20.16 10.03
C HIS A 64 0.77 -19.89 8.55
N LEU A 65 -0.25 -19.07 8.29
CA LEU A 65 -0.61 -18.64 6.94
C LEU A 65 0.53 -17.89 6.27
N THR A 66 1.17 -16.95 6.98
CA THR A 66 2.30 -16.17 6.45
C THR A 66 3.45 -17.08 6.03
N LYS A 67 3.77 -18.13 6.80
CA LYS A 67 4.84 -19.09 6.44
C LYS A 67 4.53 -19.91 5.18
N LYS A 68 3.25 -20.12 4.85
CA LYS A 68 2.83 -20.83 3.63
C LYS A 68 2.77 -19.93 2.40
N CYS A 69 2.68 -18.61 2.57
CA CYS A 69 2.69 -17.67 1.46
C CYS A 69 3.99 -17.75 0.65
N PRO A 70 3.98 -17.43 -0.65
CA PRO A 70 5.20 -17.30 -1.45
C PRO A 70 6.19 -16.28 -0.85
N PRO A 71 7.51 -16.44 -1.08
CA PRO A 71 8.53 -15.56 -0.52
C PRO A 71 8.29 -14.07 -0.76
N HIS A 72 7.92 -13.66 -1.98
CA HIS A 72 7.66 -12.26 -2.32
C HIS A 72 6.50 -11.65 -1.52
N VAL A 73 5.42 -12.42 -1.26
CA VAL A 73 4.28 -11.98 -0.43
C VAL A 73 4.74 -11.78 1.03
N GLN A 74 5.54 -12.70 1.55
CA GLN A 74 6.10 -12.57 2.91
C GLN A 74 6.96 -11.31 3.05
N VAL A 75 7.79 -11.03 2.04
CA VAL A 75 8.66 -9.84 2.02
C VAL A 75 7.84 -8.55 2.00
N VAL A 76 6.80 -8.45 1.15
CA VAL A 76 5.92 -7.28 1.12
C VAL A 76 5.28 -7.04 2.50
N GLY A 77 4.81 -8.11 3.16
CA GLY A 77 4.27 -8.04 4.50
C GLY A 77 5.29 -7.59 5.57
N LEU A 78 6.56 -7.98 5.42
CA LEU A 78 7.64 -7.53 6.31
C LEU A 78 7.95 -6.04 6.09
N LEU A 79 8.08 -5.62 4.82
CA LEU A 79 8.36 -4.23 4.46
C LEU A 79 7.26 -3.26 4.91
N CYS A 80 5.99 -3.69 4.88
CA CYS A 80 4.86 -2.89 5.40
C CYS A 80 4.99 -2.59 6.90
N ARG A 81 5.76 -3.38 7.66
CA ARG A 81 6.01 -3.20 9.09
C ARG A 81 7.31 -2.45 9.38
N THR A 82 8.07 -2.07 8.35
CA THR A 82 9.37 -1.41 8.50
C THR A 82 9.25 0.10 8.17
N PRO A 83 9.20 0.98 9.20
CA PRO A 83 8.92 2.41 9.01
C PRO A 83 10.07 3.19 8.36
N GLN A 84 11.31 2.85 8.71
CA GLN A 84 12.49 3.56 8.26
C GLN A 84 12.89 3.13 6.85
N LYS A 85 13.12 4.10 5.96
CA LYS A 85 13.53 3.88 4.58
C LYS A 85 14.84 3.09 4.48
N GLU A 86 15.85 3.47 5.25
CA GLU A 86 17.16 2.79 5.23
C GLU A 86 17.03 1.33 5.67
N SER A 87 16.22 1.04 6.68
CA SER A 87 15.95 -0.34 7.11
C SER A 87 15.20 -1.14 6.04
N ARG A 88 14.28 -0.51 5.28
CA ARG A 88 13.62 -1.16 4.13
C ARG A 88 14.59 -1.46 3.01
N HIS A 89 15.47 -0.53 2.67
CA HIS A 89 16.50 -0.75 1.66
C HIS A 89 17.46 -1.87 2.08
N GLU A 90 17.93 -1.87 3.32
CA GLU A 90 18.79 -2.95 3.83
C GLU A 90 18.07 -4.30 3.78
N LEU A 91 16.78 -4.32 4.14
CA LEU A 91 15.96 -5.53 4.03
C LEU A 91 15.85 -5.99 2.57
N LEU A 92 15.54 -5.11 1.63
CA LEU A 92 15.46 -5.42 0.21
C LEU A 92 16.81 -5.93 -0.34
N HIS A 93 17.93 -5.38 0.12
CA HIS A 93 19.26 -5.87 -0.25
C HIS A 93 19.49 -7.31 0.24
N ARG A 94 19.12 -7.60 1.50
CA ARG A 94 19.25 -8.95 2.07
C ARG A 94 18.34 -9.96 1.36
N VAL A 95 17.13 -9.54 1.00
CA VAL A 95 16.17 -10.37 0.25
C VAL A 95 16.72 -10.69 -1.15
N ALA A 96 17.23 -9.69 -1.86
CA ALA A 96 17.82 -9.85 -3.19
C ALA A 96 19.09 -10.71 -3.17
N ALA A 97 19.85 -10.71 -2.07
CA ALA A 97 21.03 -11.55 -1.87
C ALA A 97 20.70 -13.03 -1.55
N GLY A 98 19.42 -13.43 -1.58
CA GLY A 98 18.98 -14.80 -1.33
C GLY A 98 18.39 -15.04 0.07
N GLY A 99 18.25 -13.98 0.89
CA GLY A 99 17.68 -14.09 2.23
C GLY A 99 18.60 -14.80 3.25
N GLY A 100 18.03 -15.27 4.35
CA GLY A 100 18.76 -16.03 5.39
C GLY A 100 18.34 -15.68 6.82
N ALA A 101 19.05 -16.27 7.79
CA ALA A 101 18.84 -15.99 9.21
C ALA A 101 19.75 -14.85 9.67
N PHE A 102 19.15 -13.73 10.05
CA PHE A 102 19.84 -12.55 10.54
C PHE A 102 19.62 -12.41 12.04
N LYS A 103 20.61 -11.91 12.76
CA LYS A 103 20.44 -11.50 14.17
C LYS A 103 19.95 -10.06 14.16
N SER A 104 18.78 -9.82 14.73
CA SER A 104 18.35 -8.47 15.09
C SER A 104 19.27 -7.91 16.18
N GLU A 105 19.24 -6.59 16.37
CA GLU A 105 19.99 -5.89 17.44
C GLU A 105 19.70 -6.49 18.83
N ASN A 106 18.49 -7.04 19.02
CA ASN A 106 18.05 -7.69 20.26
C ASN A 106 18.48 -9.17 20.38
N GLY A 107 19.32 -9.67 19.46
CA GLY A 107 19.78 -11.07 19.44
C GLY A 107 18.75 -12.08 18.91
N THR A 108 17.53 -11.64 18.60
CA THR A 108 16.48 -12.48 17.99
C THR A 108 16.89 -12.88 16.57
N LYS A 109 16.85 -14.18 16.26
CA LYS A 109 17.08 -14.69 14.89
C LYS A 109 15.83 -14.45 14.05
N VAL A 110 15.92 -13.54 13.09
CA VAL A 110 14.87 -13.26 12.11
C VAL A 110 15.24 -13.97 10.81
N HIS A 111 14.35 -14.83 10.32
CA HIS A 111 14.50 -15.46 9.01
C HIS A 111 13.89 -14.57 7.94
N ILE A 112 14.72 -14.10 7.02
CA ILE A 112 14.31 -13.27 5.89
C ILE A 112 14.22 -14.17 4.65
N PRO A 113 13.04 -14.29 4.02
CA PRO A 113 12.89 -15.05 2.78
C PRO A 113 13.64 -14.38 1.63
N GLY A 114 14.25 -15.18 0.74
CA GLY A 114 14.85 -14.70 -0.51
C GLY A 114 13.79 -14.56 -1.61
N ALA A 115 13.80 -13.44 -2.33
CA ALA A 115 12.86 -13.18 -3.42
C ALA A 115 13.47 -12.22 -4.44
N ASN A 116 12.99 -12.27 -5.69
CA ASN A 116 13.42 -11.34 -6.73
C ASN A 116 12.77 -9.96 -6.51
N LEU A 117 13.55 -8.88 -6.66
CA LEU A 117 13.06 -7.50 -6.56
C LEU A 117 11.90 -7.22 -7.53
N ASN A 118 11.94 -7.83 -8.73
CA ASN A 118 10.87 -7.71 -9.72
C ASN A 118 9.56 -8.34 -9.23
N ASP A 119 9.64 -9.52 -8.62
CA ASP A 119 8.46 -10.21 -8.08
C ASP A 119 7.86 -9.45 -6.89
N ILE A 120 8.71 -8.82 -6.07
CA ILE A 120 8.27 -7.97 -4.95
C ILE A 120 7.58 -6.72 -5.48
N ALA A 121 8.17 -6.07 -6.48
CA ALA A 121 7.60 -4.87 -7.10
C ALA A 121 6.24 -5.19 -7.74
N ASN A 122 6.15 -6.27 -8.50
CA ASN A 122 4.91 -6.73 -9.13
C ASN A 122 3.85 -7.11 -8.08
N GLN A 123 4.24 -7.85 -7.04
CA GLN A 123 3.31 -8.21 -5.97
C GLN A 123 2.75 -6.98 -5.24
N ALA A 124 3.58 -5.97 -4.98
CA ALA A 124 3.13 -4.71 -4.40
C ALA A 124 2.22 -3.96 -5.38
N ASP A 125 2.51 -4.01 -6.67
CA ASP A 125 1.71 -3.37 -7.72
C ASP A 125 0.32 -4.00 -7.87
N ASP A 126 0.21 -5.33 -7.86
CA ASP A 126 -1.05 -6.08 -7.94
C ASP A 126 -1.99 -5.76 -6.76
N LEU A 127 -1.42 -5.72 -5.54
CA LEU A 127 -2.16 -5.35 -4.33
C LEU A 127 -2.63 -3.90 -4.40
N LEU A 128 -1.77 -3.02 -4.90
CA LEU A 128 -2.07 -1.61 -5.05
C LEU A 128 -3.14 -1.36 -6.11
N GLU A 129 -3.07 -2.02 -7.27
CA GLU A 129 -4.14 -1.97 -8.29
C GLU A 129 -5.49 -2.43 -7.72
N THR A 130 -5.48 -3.52 -6.94
CA THR A 130 -6.69 -4.03 -6.27
C THR A 130 -7.28 -3.03 -5.27
N MET A 131 -6.47 -2.17 -4.67
CA MET A 131 -6.92 -1.12 -3.75
C MET A 131 -7.38 0.14 -4.50
N GLU A 132 -6.68 0.52 -5.57
CA GLU A 132 -6.95 1.76 -6.32
C GLU A 132 -8.16 1.65 -7.25
N THR A 133 -8.48 0.46 -7.73
CA THR A 133 -9.67 0.18 -8.55
C THR A 133 -10.97 0.25 -7.76
N ARG A 134 -10.91 0.27 -6.43
CA ARG A 134 -12.09 0.39 -5.56
C ARG A 134 -12.61 1.84 -5.53
N PRO A 135 -13.93 2.03 -5.42
CA PRO A 135 -14.51 3.37 -5.28
C PRO A 135 -14.05 4.08 -3.99
N VAL A 136 -13.83 3.30 -2.93
CA VAL A 136 -13.34 3.77 -1.63
C VAL A 136 -12.08 3.00 -1.26
N VAL A 137 -11.01 3.71 -0.90
CA VAL A 137 -9.76 3.10 -0.42
C VAL A 137 -9.96 2.64 1.03
N PRO A 138 -9.77 1.35 1.34
CA PRO A 138 -10.01 0.83 2.68
C PRO A 138 -8.99 1.31 3.72
N ASP A 139 -7.71 1.38 3.37
CA ASP A 139 -6.64 1.87 4.24
C ASP A 139 -5.61 2.67 3.44
N ARG A 140 -5.56 3.98 3.69
CA ARG A 140 -4.63 4.89 3.02
C ARG A 140 -3.20 4.78 3.52
N LYS A 141 -2.99 4.35 4.77
CA LYS A 141 -1.64 4.09 5.30
C LYS A 141 -1.05 2.87 4.62
N LEU A 142 -1.83 1.80 4.50
CA LEU A 142 -1.41 0.61 3.75
C LEU A 142 -1.14 0.94 2.28
N LEU A 143 -2.02 1.72 1.65
CA LEU A 143 -1.81 2.17 0.27
C LEU A 143 -0.48 2.91 0.12
N ALA A 144 -0.19 3.88 1.00
CA ALA A 144 1.07 4.61 0.98
C ALA A 144 2.29 3.69 1.17
N ARG A 145 2.21 2.71 2.07
CA ARG A 145 3.27 1.70 2.27
C ARG A 145 3.52 0.88 1.01
N LEU A 146 2.46 0.40 0.36
CA LEU A 146 2.57 -0.39 -0.88
C LEU A 146 3.20 0.42 -2.02
N VAL A 147 2.83 1.70 -2.16
CA VAL A 147 3.46 2.60 -3.14
C VAL A 147 4.96 2.69 -2.86
N LEU A 148 5.35 2.99 -1.62
CA LEU A 148 6.76 3.14 -1.25
C LEU A 148 7.56 1.86 -1.53
N ILE A 149 7.01 0.70 -1.15
CA ILE A 149 7.65 -0.60 -1.38
C ILE A 149 7.87 -0.86 -2.86
N ARG A 150 6.84 -0.61 -3.68
CA ARG A 150 6.92 -0.76 -5.14
C ARG A 150 8.02 0.13 -5.72
N GLU A 151 8.03 1.41 -5.37
CA GLU A 151 8.99 2.38 -5.89
C GLU A 151 10.42 2.10 -5.40
N GLU A 152 10.61 1.68 -4.14
CA GLU A 152 11.92 1.30 -3.61
C GLU A 152 12.48 0.04 -4.28
N ALA A 153 11.64 -0.99 -4.46
CA ALA A 153 12.04 -2.21 -5.17
C ALA A 153 12.43 -1.90 -6.63
N ARG A 154 11.66 -1.07 -7.33
CA ARG A 154 11.97 -0.61 -8.71
C ARG A 154 13.28 0.18 -8.79
N ASN A 155 13.49 1.12 -7.87
CA ASN A 155 14.72 1.91 -7.81
C ASN A 155 15.96 1.03 -7.60
N MET A 156 15.86 -0.03 -6.81
CA MET A 156 16.98 -0.96 -6.58
C MET A 156 17.34 -1.84 -7.78
N MET A 157 16.43 -1.97 -8.77
CA MET A 157 16.70 -2.72 -10.00
C MET A 157 17.51 -1.94 -11.06
N GLY A 158 17.86 -0.68 -10.78
CA GLY A 158 18.82 0.10 -11.57
C GLY A 158 18.26 0.78 -12.83
N GLY A 159 16.99 0.58 -13.20
CA GLY A 159 16.37 1.29 -14.33
C GLY A 159 15.70 2.62 -13.97
N GLY A 160 15.61 2.95 -12.69
CA GLY A 160 15.04 4.21 -12.20
C GLY A 160 13.57 4.40 -12.61
N ILE A 161 13.16 5.67 -12.69
CA ILE A 161 11.76 6.05 -13.03
C ILE A 161 11.34 5.68 -14.46
N MET A 162 12.32 5.48 -15.35
CA MET A 162 12.14 5.27 -16.79
C MET A 162 12.26 3.81 -17.20
N ASP A 163 12.40 2.89 -16.24
CA ASP A 163 12.51 1.47 -16.54
C ASP A 163 11.26 0.98 -17.26
N GLU A 164 11.42 0.37 -18.44
CA GLU A 164 10.32 -0.15 -19.24
C GLU A 164 9.47 -1.18 -18.48
N ARG A 165 10.08 -1.86 -17.49
CA ARG A 165 9.39 -2.82 -16.61
C ARG A 165 8.38 -2.17 -15.67
N ASN A 166 8.47 -0.85 -15.44
CA ASN A 166 7.61 -0.16 -14.50
C ASN A 166 6.20 0.11 -15.07
N HIS A 167 5.99 -0.12 -16.37
CA HIS A 167 4.77 0.28 -17.06
C HIS A 167 3.61 -0.70 -16.86
N ARG A 168 2.47 -0.19 -16.39
CA ARG A 168 1.19 -0.94 -16.32
C ARG A 168 0.51 -1.18 -17.68
N GLY A 169 1.19 -0.86 -18.79
CA GLY A 169 0.64 -1.05 -20.14
C GLY A 169 -0.55 -0.14 -20.49
N LEU A 170 -0.76 0.96 -19.75
CA LEU A 170 -1.85 1.90 -20.04
C LEU A 170 -1.70 2.46 -21.45
N SER A 171 -2.69 2.27 -22.32
CA SER A 171 -2.72 2.86 -23.67
C SER A 171 -3.05 4.35 -23.61
N THR A 172 -3.98 4.74 -22.74
CA THR A 172 -4.41 6.11 -22.47
C THR A 172 -4.12 6.51 -21.02
N LEU A 173 -3.66 7.74 -20.80
CA LEU A 173 -3.48 8.26 -19.45
C LEU A 173 -4.83 8.58 -18.81
N PRO A 174 -5.04 8.23 -17.53
CA PRO A 174 -6.29 8.53 -16.86
C PRO A 174 -6.46 10.03 -16.63
N LEU A 175 -7.65 10.51 -16.97
CA LEU A 175 -7.98 11.94 -17.02
C LEU A 175 -7.83 12.67 -15.66
N PRO A 176 -8.24 12.09 -14.51
CA PRO A 176 -8.10 12.73 -13.20
C PRO A 176 -6.64 13.07 -12.88
N GLU A 177 -5.73 12.13 -13.11
CA GLU A 177 -4.29 12.27 -12.86
C GLU A 177 -3.68 13.32 -13.78
N VAL A 178 -4.04 13.33 -15.06
CA VAL A 178 -3.55 14.33 -16.03
C VAL A 178 -4.03 15.74 -15.68
N ASN A 179 -5.29 15.88 -15.27
CA ASN A 179 -5.85 17.16 -14.84
C ASN A 179 -5.14 17.69 -13.59
N PHE A 180 -4.92 16.82 -12.60
CA PHE A 180 -4.17 17.18 -11.41
C PHE A 180 -2.72 17.55 -11.73
N LEU A 181 -2.05 16.78 -12.58
CA LEU A 181 -0.69 17.07 -13.02
C LEU A 181 -0.58 18.43 -13.72
N THR A 182 -1.55 18.76 -14.57
CA THR A 182 -1.60 20.04 -15.27
C THR A 182 -1.74 21.21 -14.28
N LYS A 183 -2.55 21.06 -13.23
CA LYS A 183 -2.65 22.03 -12.13
C LYS A 183 -1.31 22.21 -11.41
N LEU A 184 -0.59 21.12 -11.13
CA LEU A 184 0.70 21.17 -10.44
C LEU A 184 1.80 21.83 -11.30
N VAL A 185 1.82 21.57 -12.61
CA VAL A 185 2.80 22.15 -13.55
C VAL A 185 2.55 23.64 -13.79
N ALA A 186 1.29 24.10 -13.71
CA ALA A 186 0.94 25.51 -13.82
C ALA A 186 1.45 26.36 -12.63
N LEU A 187 1.80 25.72 -11.51
CA LEU A 187 2.26 26.37 -10.29
C LEU A 187 3.77 26.22 -10.12
N LYS A 188 4.41 27.24 -9.52
CA LYS A 188 5.83 27.16 -9.17
C LYS A 188 6.04 26.14 -8.04
N PRO A 189 7.10 25.31 -8.09
CA PRO A 189 7.39 24.35 -7.04
C PRO A 189 7.61 25.07 -5.70
N GLY A 190 6.93 24.61 -4.66
CA GLY A 190 6.89 25.29 -3.37
C GLY A 190 5.90 24.69 -2.39
N LYS A 191 5.61 25.42 -1.31
CA LYS A 191 4.73 24.98 -0.21
C LYS A 191 3.30 24.68 -0.68
N THR A 192 2.75 25.52 -1.55
CA THR A 192 1.39 25.34 -2.10
C THR A 192 1.26 24.03 -2.86
N VAL A 193 2.22 23.71 -3.74
CA VAL A 193 2.22 22.47 -4.51
C VAL A 193 2.39 21.26 -3.58
N HIS A 194 3.23 21.39 -2.55
CA HIS A 194 3.39 20.35 -1.52
C HIS A 194 2.11 20.09 -0.73
N GLU A 195 1.39 21.14 -0.32
CA GLU A 195 0.09 21.02 0.38
C GLU A 195 -0.97 20.39 -0.52
N MET A 196 -1.03 20.75 -1.80
CA MET A 196 -1.94 20.12 -2.77
C MET A 196 -1.66 18.61 -2.91
N ILE A 197 -0.39 18.23 -3.07
CA ILE A 197 0.00 16.81 -3.12
C ILE A 197 -0.40 16.12 -1.80
N LYS A 198 -0.13 16.74 -0.66
CA LYS A 198 -0.47 16.19 0.66
C LYS A 198 -1.97 15.94 0.81
N ASN A 199 -2.80 16.90 0.43
CA ASN A 199 -4.25 16.77 0.51
C ASN A 199 -4.76 15.62 -0.37
N VAL A 200 -4.33 15.55 -1.63
CA VAL A 200 -4.75 14.52 -2.57
C VAL A 200 -4.32 13.13 -2.09
N MET A 201 -3.07 12.96 -1.65
CA MET A 201 -2.60 11.67 -1.13
C MET A 201 -3.35 11.23 0.14
N GLN A 202 -3.77 12.19 0.99
CA GLN A 202 -4.60 11.91 2.17
C GLN A 202 -6.07 11.63 1.85
N GLY A 203 -6.52 11.85 0.63
CA GLY A 203 -7.92 11.64 0.26
C GLY A 203 -8.82 12.85 0.39
N LYS A 204 -8.25 14.03 0.23
CA LYS A 204 -8.98 15.29 0.15
C LYS A 204 -8.89 15.81 -1.28
N ASP A 205 -9.70 16.80 -1.60
CA ASP A 205 -9.71 17.47 -2.90
C ASP A 205 -9.85 16.46 -4.05
N GLU A 206 -8.95 16.47 -5.03
CA GLU A 206 -8.98 15.55 -6.18
C GLU A 206 -8.75 14.07 -5.81
N GLY A 207 -8.33 13.77 -4.58
CA GLY A 207 -8.15 12.41 -4.05
C GLY A 207 -9.33 11.89 -3.22
N ALA A 208 -10.39 12.68 -3.04
CA ALA A 208 -11.54 12.35 -2.22
C ALA A 208 -12.34 11.16 -2.78
N ASP A 209 -12.65 10.21 -1.92
CA ASP A 209 -13.43 9.03 -2.30
C ASP A 209 -14.86 9.44 -2.66
N ASN A 210 -15.43 8.78 -3.68
CA ASN A 210 -16.82 8.98 -4.05
C ASN A 210 -17.69 8.25 -3.03
N THR A 211 -18.12 8.94 -1.96
CA THR A 211 -19.02 8.39 -0.92
C THR A 211 -20.49 8.37 -1.35
N ASP A 212 -20.81 8.92 -2.51
CA ASP A 212 -22.18 9.00 -3.01
C ASP A 212 -22.66 7.61 -3.45
N SER A 213 -23.41 6.97 -2.56
CA SER A 213 -24.39 5.95 -2.91
C SER A 213 -25.60 6.65 -3.55
N ASP A 214 -25.45 7.09 -4.80
CA ASP A 214 -26.58 7.65 -5.54
C ASP A 214 -27.43 6.50 -6.12
N GLU A 215 -28.21 5.85 -5.26
CA GLU A 215 -29.56 5.45 -5.65
C GLU A 215 -30.45 6.70 -5.59
N GLU A 216 -30.94 7.08 -6.77
CA GLU A 216 -32.08 7.97 -7.05
C GLU A 216 -31.99 9.49 -6.79
N ASN A 217 -31.98 10.20 -7.92
CA ASN A 217 -32.79 11.37 -8.25
C ASN A 217 -32.82 12.60 -7.31
N SER A 218 -32.45 13.71 -7.95
CA SER A 218 -33.18 14.98 -8.02
C SER A 218 -32.75 16.15 -7.13
N THR A 219 -32.67 17.29 -7.81
CA THR A 219 -32.72 18.69 -7.33
C THR A 219 -31.47 19.28 -6.68
N GLY A 220 -30.65 19.91 -7.53
CA GLY A 220 -30.40 21.34 -7.41
C GLY A 220 -29.46 21.82 -6.31
N ALA A 221 -28.16 21.84 -6.59
CA ALA A 221 -27.23 22.93 -6.22
C ALA A 221 -25.84 22.64 -6.80
N ARG A 222 -25.65 22.85 -8.11
CA ARG A 222 -24.30 22.89 -8.68
C ARG A 222 -23.68 24.25 -8.35
N VAL A 223 -22.86 24.28 -7.30
CA VAL A 223 -21.86 25.31 -7.14
C VAL A 223 -20.85 25.14 -8.27
N SER A 224 -20.86 26.11 -9.17
CA SER A 224 -19.95 26.25 -10.29
C SER A 224 -18.53 26.60 -9.81
N SER A 225 -17.55 25.77 -10.15
CA SER A 225 -16.16 26.21 -10.33
C SER A 225 -15.55 25.44 -11.51
N GLY A 226 -15.28 26.16 -12.59
CA GLY A 226 -15.08 25.59 -13.91
C GLY A 226 -13.69 25.05 -14.23
N PHE A 227 -13.66 24.06 -15.12
CA PHE A 227 -13.04 24.15 -16.44
C PHE A 227 -13.98 23.41 -17.40
N ALA A 228 -14.45 24.09 -18.44
CA ALA A 228 -15.44 23.57 -19.37
C ALA A 228 -14.84 22.53 -20.33
N GLY A 229 -15.55 21.43 -20.54
CA GLY A 229 -15.52 20.69 -21.81
C GLY A 229 -14.70 19.39 -21.86
N TRP A 230 -15.03 18.40 -21.04
CA TRP A 230 -14.98 16.99 -21.50
C TRP A 230 -15.89 16.14 -20.61
N GLU A 231 -17.13 15.93 -21.06
CA GLU A 231 -18.04 14.99 -20.41
C GLU A 231 -17.50 13.56 -20.59
N SER A 232 -17.43 12.82 -19.48
CA SER A 232 -17.09 11.40 -19.49
C SER A 232 -18.15 10.65 -20.29
N VAL A 233 -17.77 10.11 -21.45
CA VAL A 233 -18.63 9.41 -22.43
C VAL A 233 -19.31 8.16 -21.85
N THR A 234 -18.98 7.76 -20.62
CA THR A 234 -19.44 6.50 -20.01
C THR A 234 -20.40 6.66 -18.82
N GLY A 235 -20.80 7.88 -18.44
CA GLY A 235 -21.77 8.11 -17.36
C GLY A 235 -21.33 7.68 -15.94
N LYS A 236 -20.17 7.03 -15.80
CA LYS A 236 -19.53 6.73 -14.52
C LYS A 236 -18.66 7.91 -14.10
N LYS A 237 -18.85 8.42 -12.87
CA LYS A 237 -17.92 9.38 -12.24
C LYS A 237 -16.51 8.77 -12.31
N PRO A 238 -15.50 9.49 -12.84
CA PRO A 238 -14.14 8.97 -12.88
C PRO A 238 -13.64 8.72 -11.45
N LEU A 239 -12.75 7.73 -11.28
CA LEU A 239 -12.11 7.49 -9.99
C LEU A 239 -11.29 8.74 -9.60
N PRO A 240 -11.23 9.07 -8.31
CA PRO A 240 -10.38 10.16 -7.84
C PRO A 240 -8.90 9.81 -8.01
N VAL A 241 -8.04 10.83 -7.94
CA VAL A 241 -6.59 10.67 -8.10
C VAL A 241 -6.06 9.71 -7.04
N ARG A 242 -5.39 8.64 -7.48
CA ARG A 242 -4.76 7.66 -6.59
C ARG A 242 -3.23 7.75 -6.61
N PRO A 243 -2.54 7.56 -5.47
CA PRO A 243 -1.10 7.72 -5.37
C PRO A 243 -0.27 6.94 -6.40
N GLY A 244 -0.56 5.65 -6.59
CA GLY A 244 0.20 4.80 -7.50
C GLY A 244 -0.13 5.06 -8.96
N MET A 245 -1.40 5.30 -9.32
CA MET A 245 -1.80 5.76 -10.66
C MET A 245 -1.22 7.14 -11.00
N PHE A 246 -1.15 8.03 -10.01
CA PHE A 246 -0.58 9.36 -10.18
C PHE A 246 0.92 9.29 -10.47
N LEU A 247 1.68 8.52 -9.67
CA LEU A 247 3.11 8.31 -9.93
C LEU A 247 3.35 7.65 -11.29
N GLU A 248 2.54 6.67 -11.68
CA GLU A 248 2.60 6.05 -13.01
C GLU A 248 2.39 7.08 -14.14
N THR A 249 1.41 7.97 -13.96
CA THR A 249 1.12 9.05 -14.92
C THR A 249 2.29 10.03 -15.01
N VAL A 250 2.88 10.42 -13.88
CA VAL A 250 4.07 11.28 -13.84
C VAL A 250 5.25 10.63 -14.56
N SER A 251 5.53 9.35 -14.28
CA SER A 251 6.61 8.58 -14.91
C SER A 251 6.42 8.44 -16.41
N LYS A 252 5.20 8.19 -16.88
CA LYS A 252 4.91 8.08 -18.32
C LYS A 252 5.02 9.42 -19.06
N VAL A 253 4.62 10.53 -18.42
CA VAL A 253 4.80 11.87 -18.99
C VAL A 253 6.28 12.26 -19.05
N LEU A 254 7.05 11.97 -18.00
CA LEU A 254 8.52 12.10 -18.01
C LEU A 254 9.15 11.24 -19.13
N GLY A 255 8.67 10.00 -19.28
CA GLY A 255 8.86 9.10 -20.41
C GLY A 255 8.86 9.80 -21.76
N GLY A 256 7.70 10.39 -22.07
CA GLY A 256 7.48 11.09 -23.33
C GLY A 256 8.34 12.34 -23.51
N ILE A 257 8.55 13.14 -22.45
CA ILE A 257 9.37 14.36 -22.51
C ILE A 257 10.84 14.02 -22.83
N TYR A 258 11.40 13.01 -22.17
CA TYR A 258 12.77 12.58 -22.43
C TYR A 258 12.94 11.94 -23.80
N ALA A 259 11.96 11.15 -24.27
CA ALA A 259 11.97 10.60 -25.63
C ALA A 259 11.85 11.69 -26.72
N GLY A 260 11.16 12.79 -26.41
CA GLY A 260 10.98 13.94 -27.30
C GLY A 260 12.16 14.90 -27.38
N ASN A 261 13.27 14.65 -26.65
CA ASN A 261 14.43 15.54 -26.54
C ASN A 261 14.15 16.95 -25.96
N ASP A 262 12.96 17.16 -25.39
CA ASP A 262 12.57 18.41 -24.73
C ASP A 262 13.04 18.40 -23.26
N SER A 263 14.35 18.31 -23.03
CA SER A 263 14.92 18.44 -21.69
C SER A 263 14.78 19.89 -21.21
N GLY A 264 13.83 20.18 -20.32
CA GLY A 264 13.54 21.53 -19.85
C GLY A 264 13.09 21.63 -18.39
N ILE A 265 12.73 22.84 -17.97
CA ILE A 265 12.24 23.18 -16.61
C ILE A 265 11.05 22.28 -16.21
N THR A 266 10.22 21.88 -17.18
CA THR A 266 9.07 21.00 -16.96
C THR A 266 9.48 19.59 -16.51
N ALA A 267 10.56 19.01 -17.06
CA ALA A 267 11.05 17.69 -16.65
C ALA A 267 11.56 17.72 -15.20
N GLN A 268 12.36 18.74 -14.84
CA GLN A 268 12.85 18.94 -13.48
C GLN A 268 11.70 19.17 -12.48
N HIS A 269 10.67 19.91 -12.89
CA HIS A 269 9.48 20.12 -12.06
C HIS A 269 8.73 18.81 -11.82
N LEU A 270 8.58 17.96 -12.83
CA LEU A 270 7.92 16.66 -12.71
C LEU A 270 8.73 15.68 -11.85
N GLU A 271 10.05 15.66 -11.97
CA GLU A 271 10.93 14.90 -11.06
C GLU A 271 10.79 15.39 -9.61
N TRP A 272 10.71 16.70 -9.41
CA TRP A 272 10.46 17.29 -8.09
C TRP A 272 9.08 16.87 -7.55
N VAL A 273 8.03 16.88 -8.37
CA VAL A 273 6.68 16.40 -8.01
C VAL A 273 6.72 14.92 -7.62
N HIS A 274 7.40 14.08 -8.39
CA HIS A 274 7.57 12.66 -8.09
C HIS A 274 8.25 12.46 -6.71
N GLN A 275 9.40 13.09 -6.48
CA GLN A 275 10.12 13.00 -5.21
C GLN A 275 9.30 13.53 -4.02
N LYS A 276 8.58 14.64 -4.20
CA LYS A 276 7.75 15.21 -3.14
C LYS A 276 6.55 14.35 -2.81
N THR A 277 5.98 13.67 -3.81
CA THR A 277 4.91 12.69 -3.60
C THR A 277 5.40 11.52 -2.74
N LEU A 278 6.59 10.97 -3.02
CA LEU A 278 7.17 9.92 -2.18
C LEU A 278 7.44 10.39 -0.75
N GLN A 279 7.92 11.63 -0.57
CA GLN A 279 8.11 12.21 0.76
C GLN A 279 6.78 12.31 1.54
N VAL A 280 5.73 12.80 0.90
CA VAL A 280 4.39 12.89 1.50
C VAL A 280 3.85 11.51 1.86
N LEU A 281 4.03 10.51 0.98
CA LEU A 281 3.59 9.14 1.25
C LEU A 281 4.34 8.52 2.42
N GLN A 282 5.62 8.84 2.59
CA GLN A 282 6.40 8.44 3.76
C GLN A 282 5.83 9.02 5.07
N GLU A 283 5.37 10.27 5.06
CA GLU A 283 4.70 10.91 6.22
C GLU A 283 3.31 10.32 6.51
N ILE A 284 2.61 9.78 5.50
CA ILE A 284 1.29 9.17 5.66
C ILE A 284 1.42 7.72 6.16
N ALA A 285 2.41 7.00 5.66
CA ALA A 285 2.62 5.58 5.93
C ALA A 285 2.98 5.28 7.40
N PHE A 286 3.71 6.18 8.06
CA PHE A 286 4.30 5.97 9.38
C PHE A 286 4.22 7.19 10.28
#